data_AF-A0A813L6I8-F1
#
_entry.id   AF-A0A813L6I8-F1
#
_cell.length_a   1.000
_cell.length_b   1.000
_cell.length_c   1.000
_cell.angle_alpha   90.00
_cell.angle_beta   90.00
_cell.angle_gamma   90.00
#
_symmetry.space_group_name_H-M   'P 1'
#
loop_
_entity.id
_entity.type
_entity.pdbx_description
1 polymer ?
#
loop_
_entity_poly.entity_id
_entity_poly.type
_entity_poly.pdbx_seq_one_letter_code
_entity_poly.pdbx_strand_id
1 'polypeptide(L)'
;MATSPSSRELIEGIMGTSPAGSPGLLDRIFERKRAALVDLNGSAEAPPRHRLRMGDPEERPEEKVSVQRFTLVSRGAPPAKRAPAQHEVLIAPPRVAAQLGAQVAVCRCSDCDRAGVRRRMSGRRLCRRDTESHPEYALLLNMSDRFEADCADRVSEGAGALVSDACCREKTAYFIIGPGSTTIGYVAAEVAANRRVQAQKSSMLSDAGSVLGSEDTADNTPTVLQVYVEPEFRGRGYAREALSLLLRDHNSVKFDEPTPEVLRVLQRLGFSQDCSKEGIDGRQMVTLVKPPPSLDAIC
;
A
#
# COMPACT_ATOMS: atom_id res chain seq x y z
N MET A 1 -64.55 2.82 -20.12
CA MET A 1 -65.94 2.86 -19.63
C MET A 1 -65.94 2.33 -18.21
N ALA A 2 -66.43 3.16 -17.26
CA ALA A 2 -66.88 2.86 -15.89
C ALA A 2 -65.85 2.28 -14.88
N THR A 3 -65.76 2.67 -13.62
CA THR A 3 -66.31 3.78 -12.79
C THR A 3 -65.56 3.71 -11.46
N SER A 4 -65.23 4.87 -10.88
CA SER A 4 -64.80 5.03 -9.49
C SER A 4 -65.96 4.82 -8.50
N PRO A 5 -65.67 4.66 -7.19
CA PRO A 5 -65.96 5.72 -6.20
C PRO A 5 -64.80 5.87 -5.18
N SER A 6 -64.38 7.05 -4.66
CA SER A 6 -65.04 8.16 -3.92
C SER A 6 -65.63 7.68 -2.57
N SER A 7 -65.47 8.28 -1.39
CA SER A 7 -65.03 9.61 -0.94
C SER A 7 -64.77 9.63 0.60
N ARG A 8 -64.21 10.76 1.09
CA ARG A 8 -64.46 11.48 2.38
C ARG A 8 -63.79 10.98 3.67
N GLU A 9 -62.92 11.75 4.36
CA GLU A 9 -62.97 13.12 4.97
C GLU A 9 -63.43 13.13 6.44
N LEU A 10 -62.60 13.72 7.31
CA LEU A 10 -62.85 14.50 8.55
C LEU A 10 -61.48 14.68 9.25
N ILE A 11 -60.75 15.81 9.17
CA ILE A 11 -60.89 17.19 9.68
C ILE A 11 -60.85 17.32 11.22
N GLU A 12 -60.06 18.32 11.65
CA GLU A 12 -59.92 18.98 12.97
C GLU A 12 -58.85 18.37 13.91
N GLY A 13 -57.88 19.08 14.46
CA GLY A 13 -57.62 20.52 14.56
C GLY A 13 -57.05 20.80 15.95
N ILE A 14 -55.77 21.18 16.07
CA ILE A 14 -55.23 21.76 17.32
C ILE A 14 -54.28 22.90 16.96
N MET A 15 -54.73 24.11 17.29
CA MET A 15 -53.94 25.33 17.36
C MET A 15 -53.19 25.40 18.69
N GLY A 16 -51.99 25.99 18.65
CA GLY A 16 -51.52 26.87 19.72
C GLY A 16 -50.44 26.31 20.65
N THR A 17 -49.20 26.75 20.45
CA THR A 17 -48.43 27.60 21.39
C THR A 17 -46.93 27.60 21.04
N SER A 18 -46.44 28.71 20.49
CA SER A 18 -45.06 29.18 20.73
C SER A 18 -45.01 29.73 22.16
N PRO A 19 -43.89 29.66 22.93
CA PRO A 19 -42.59 30.19 22.49
C PRO A 19 -41.33 29.45 23.02
N ALA A 20 -40.18 29.68 22.37
CA ALA A 20 -38.88 29.99 23.00
C ALA A 20 -37.71 29.63 22.07
N GLY A 21 -37.08 30.68 21.52
CA GLY A 21 -35.66 30.81 21.20
C GLY A 21 -34.90 29.58 20.70
N SER A 22 -34.90 29.36 19.39
CA SER A 22 -33.81 28.63 18.74
C SER A 22 -32.52 29.46 18.85
N PRO A 23 -31.44 28.99 19.51
CA PRO A 23 -30.18 29.71 19.52
C PRO A 23 -29.63 29.74 18.09
N GLY A 24 -29.30 30.95 17.63
CA GLY A 24 -28.88 31.19 16.25
C GLY A 24 -27.66 30.35 15.90
N LEU A 25 -27.62 29.85 14.67
CA LEU A 25 -26.49 29.09 14.12
C LEU A 25 -25.17 29.89 14.19
N LEU A 26 -25.26 31.22 14.28
CA LEU A 26 -24.13 32.13 14.50
C LEU A 26 -23.61 32.11 15.95
N ASP A 27 -24.45 31.94 16.97
CA ASP A 27 -24.00 31.88 18.37
C ASP A 27 -23.14 30.63 18.64
N ARG A 28 -23.47 29.49 17.99
CA ARG A 28 -22.63 28.28 18.02
C ARG A 28 -21.28 28.44 17.33
N ILE A 29 -21.14 29.37 16.38
CA ILE A 29 -19.86 29.66 15.70
C ILE A 29 -19.00 30.59 16.58
N PHE A 30 -19.61 31.51 17.31
CA PHE A 30 -18.88 32.40 18.23
C PHE A 30 -18.47 31.70 19.54
N GLU A 31 -19.26 30.76 20.08
CA GLU A 31 -18.85 29.96 21.26
C GLU A 31 -17.67 29.04 20.96
N ARG A 32 -17.59 28.44 19.76
CA ARG A 32 -16.40 27.65 19.35
C ARG A 32 -15.13 28.47 19.14
N LYS A 33 -15.23 29.80 18.98
CA LYS A 33 -14.06 30.67 18.86
C LYS A 33 -13.55 31.23 20.20
N ARG A 34 -14.35 31.22 21.28
CA ARG A 34 -13.89 31.63 22.62
C ARG A 34 -13.18 30.53 23.40
N ALA A 35 -13.46 29.25 23.12
CA ALA A 35 -12.75 28.13 23.75
C ALA A 35 -11.32 27.88 23.20
N ALA A 36 -10.89 28.61 22.17
CA ALA A 36 -9.57 28.45 21.55
C ALA A 36 -8.56 29.56 21.93
N LEU A 37 -8.88 30.40 22.92
CA LEU A 37 -8.06 31.55 23.33
C LEU A 37 -7.78 31.63 24.84
N VAL A 38 -8.08 30.56 25.60
CA VAL A 38 -7.80 30.48 27.04
C VAL A 38 -6.91 29.27 27.31
N ASP A 39 -5.66 29.35 26.83
CA ASP A 39 -4.52 28.55 27.34
C ASP A 39 -3.18 29.16 26.91
N LEU A 40 -3.06 30.48 27.04
CA LEU A 40 -1.79 31.21 26.96
C LEU A 40 -1.49 31.81 28.32
N ASN A 41 -1.20 30.95 29.30
CA ASN A 41 -0.48 31.33 30.52
C ASN A 41 0.15 30.09 31.15
N GLY A 42 1.37 29.79 30.71
CA GLY A 42 2.18 28.73 31.30
C GLY A 42 3.56 28.66 30.66
N SER A 43 4.54 29.27 31.34
CA SER A 43 5.97 28.93 31.28
C SER A 43 6.69 29.07 29.93
N ALA A 44 7.55 30.08 29.86
CA ALA A 44 8.58 30.23 28.83
C ALA A 44 9.59 29.07 28.89
N GLU A 45 9.47 28.11 27.96
CA GLU A 45 10.61 27.34 27.48
C GLU A 45 10.97 27.84 26.08
N ALA A 46 12.26 28.14 25.92
CA ALA A 46 12.85 28.73 24.74
C ALA A 46 12.57 27.91 23.45
N PRO A 47 12.52 28.57 22.27
CA PRO A 47 12.39 27.86 21.02
C PRO A 47 13.53 26.84 20.88
N PRO A 48 13.28 25.62 20.34
CA PRO A 48 14.35 24.67 20.10
C PRO A 48 15.27 25.31 19.06
N ARG A 49 16.41 25.82 19.50
CA ARG A 49 17.53 26.13 18.64
C ARG A 49 17.92 24.80 18.01
N HIS A 50 17.46 24.61 16.78
CA HIS A 50 17.92 23.55 15.89
C HIS A 50 19.42 23.80 15.71
N ARG A 51 20.23 23.20 16.59
CA ARG A 51 21.67 23.12 16.39
C ARG A 51 21.84 22.35 15.09
N LEU A 52 22.12 23.07 14.01
CA LEU A 52 22.75 22.51 12.84
C LEU A 52 24.03 21.85 13.35
N ARG A 53 23.97 20.52 13.48
CA ARG A 53 25.09 19.67 13.81
C ARG A 53 26.01 19.70 12.58
N MET A 54 26.84 20.73 12.52
CA MET A 54 28.03 20.75 11.67
C MET A 54 29.01 19.75 12.27
N GLY A 55 29.16 18.61 11.60
CA GLY A 55 30.13 17.58 11.94
C GLY A 55 29.64 16.17 11.66
N ASP A 56 29.84 15.70 10.42
CA ASP A 56 30.84 14.64 10.19
C ASP A 56 31.42 14.76 8.77
N PRO A 57 32.73 14.50 8.59
CA PRO A 57 33.38 14.55 7.29
C PRO A 57 33.04 13.29 6.50
N GLU A 58 32.41 13.47 5.34
CA GLU A 58 32.29 12.45 4.27
C GLU A 58 32.12 10.99 4.76
N GLU A 59 31.03 10.70 5.47
CA GLU A 59 30.41 9.40 5.24
C GLU A 59 30.04 9.40 3.76
N ARG A 60 30.88 8.76 2.92
CA ARG A 60 30.46 8.38 1.57
C ARG A 60 29.06 7.82 1.74
N PRO A 61 28.02 8.43 1.15
CA PRO A 61 26.65 7.98 1.37
C PRO A 61 26.65 6.51 1.00
N GLU A 62 26.71 5.64 2.01
CA GLU A 62 26.83 4.22 1.79
C GLU A 62 25.66 3.85 0.90
N GLU A 63 25.91 3.00 -0.08
CA GLU A 63 24.95 2.53 -1.08
C GLU A 63 23.78 1.80 -0.39
N LYS A 64 22.96 2.55 0.34
CA LYS A 64 21.96 2.02 1.24
C LYS A 64 20.75 1.71 0.40
N VAL A 65 20.53 0.42 0.23
CA VAL A 65 19.31 -0.10 -0.37
C VAL A 65 18.14 0.31 0.49
N SER A 66 17.12 0.91 -0.11
CA SER A 66 15.84 1.15 0.52
C SER A 66 14.72 0.55 -0.30
N VAL A 67 13.54 0.42 0.31
CA VAL A 67 12.33 -0.05 -0.37
C VAL A 67 11.25 1.01 -0.27
N GLN A 68 10.66 1.35 -1.41
CA GLN A 68 9.55 2.29 -1.48
C GLN A 68 8.31 1.56 -1.95
N ARG A 69 7.27 1.55 -1.11
CA ARG A 69 5.98 1.01 -1.51
C ARG A 69 5.41 1.80 -2.69
N PHE A 70 4.87 1.09 -3.68
CA PHE A 70 4.05 1.67 -4.73
C PHE A 70 2.76 2.23 -4.12
N THR A 71 2.58 3.55 -4.20
CA THR A 71 1.51 4.23 -3.48
C THR A 71 0.30 4.55 -4.33
N LEU A 72 0.33 4.42 -5.67
CA LEU A 72 -0.84 4.70 -6.51
C LEU A 72 -2.06 3.87 -6.12
N VAL A 73 -3.24 4.45 -6.34
CA VAL A 73 -4.54 3.81 -6.06
C VAL A 73 -5.53 4.20 -7.13
N SER A 74 -6.25 3.22 -7.67
CA SER A 74 -7.37 3.49 -8.58
C SER A 74 -8.53 4.18 -7.84
N ARG A 75 -9.32 5.00 -8.53
CA ARG A 75 -10.42 5.77 -7.90
C ARG A 75 -11.49 4.89 -7.23
N GLY A 76 -11.65 3.66 -7.70
CA GLY A 76 -12.62 2.69 -7.18
C GLY A 76 -12.08 1.82 -6.04
N ALA A 77 -10.79 1.89 -5.70
CA ALA A 77 -10.24 0.99 -4.70
C ALA A 77 -10.76 1.32 -3.28
N PRO A 78 -10.96 0.30 -2.41
CA PRO A 78 -11.40 0.51 -1.04
C PRO A 78 -10.46 1.42 -0.25
N PRO A 79 -10.95 2.30 0.66
CA PRO A 79 -10.10 3.18 1.47
C PRO A 79 -9.27 2.40 2.49
N ALA A 80 -8.03 2.86 2.76
CA ALA A 80 -7.13 2.25 3.77
C ALA A 80 -5.98 3.20 4.09
N LYS A 81 -5.41 3.03 5.29
CA LYS A 81 -4.28 3.82 5.80
C LYS A 81 -3.00 3.47 5.03
N ARG A 82 -2.20 4.47 4.69
CA ARG A 82 -0.91 4.28 4.02
C ARG A 82 0.20 5.09 4.66
N ALA A 83 1.42 4.56 4.59
CA ALA A 83 2.60 5.36 4.76
C ALA A 83 2.78 6.24 3.50
N PRO A 84 3.21 7.50 3.65
CA PRO A 84 3.57 8.33 2.51
C PRO A 84 4.75 7.74 1.74
N ALA A 85 4.89 8.10 0.47
CA ALA A 85 6.08 7.78 -0.31
C ALA A 85 7.32 8.41 0.36
N GLN A 86 8.43 7.66 0.38
CA GLN A 86 9.69 8.12 0.99
C GLN A 86 10.42 9.11 0.05
N HIS A 87 10.41 8.82 -1.24
CA HIS A 87 10.97 9.63 -2.30
C HIS A 87 9.86 10.18 -3.19
N GLU A 88 9.90 11.49 -3.41
CA GLU A 88 8.96 12.21 -4.29
C GLU A 88 9.34 12.08 -5.76
N VAL A 89 10.62 11.83 -6.04
CA VAL A 89 11.17 11.62 -7.38
C VAL A 89 12.00 10.36 -7.36
N LEU A 90 11.67 9.44 -8.25
CA LEU A 90 12.41 8.20 -8.47
C LEU A 90 13.26 8.35 -9.74
N ILE A 91 14.48 7.83 -9.73
CA ILE A 91 15.29 7.77 -10.95
C ILE A 91 14.98 6.45 -11.66
N ALA A 92 14.52 6.51 -12.91
CA ALA A 92 14.24 5.32 -13.70
C ALA A 92 15.55 4.60 -14.08
N PRO A 93 15.56 3.26 -14.13
CA PRO A 93 16.73 2.52 -14.59
C PRO A 93 16.98 2.81 -16.09
N PRO A 94 18.23 2.74 -16.58
CA PRO A 94 18.60 3.25 -17.90
C PRO A 94 17.72 2.78 -19.07
N ARG A 95 17.33 1.50 -19.07
CA ARG A 95 16.47 0.91 -20.10
C ARG A 95 15.03 1.43 -20.06
N VAL A 96 14.50 1.72 -18.86
CA VAL A 96 13.16 2.29 -18.69
C VAL A 96 13.19 3.80 -18.89
N ALA A 97 14.29 4.45 -18.51
CA ALA A 97 14.51 5.89 -18.69
C ALA A 97 14.46 6.30 -20.17
N ALA A 98 14.84 5.41 -21.08
CA ALA A 98 14.70 5.63 -22.52
C ALA A 98 13.24 5.85 -22.96
N GLN A 99 12.26 5.30 -22.22
CA GLN A 99 10.83 5.39 -22.56
C GLN A 99 10.09 6.44 -21.72
N LEU A 100 10.41 6.53 -20.42
CA LEU A 100 9.68 7.37 -19.46
C LEU A 100 10.40 8.66 -19.07
N GLY A 101 11.67 8.80 -19.48
CA GLY A 101 12.58 9.81 -18.95
C GLY A 101 13.30 9.35 -17.69
N ALA A 102 14.39 10.05 -17.33
CA ALA A 102 15.26 9.67 -16.22
C ALA A 102 14.62 9.85 -14.83
N GLN A 103 13.65 10.76 -14.69
CA GLN A 103 13.02 11.10 -13.42
C GLN A 103 11.52 10.86 -13.46
N VAL A 104 11.01 10.14 -12.47
CA VAL A 104 9.62 9.75 -12.30
C VAL A 104 9.08 10.42 -11.04
N ALA A 105 8.26 11.46 -11.21
CA ALA A 105 7.65 12.17 -10.09
C ALA A 105 6.45 11.39 -9.53
N VAL A 106 6.54 11.00 -8.25
CA VAL A 106 5.49 10.25 -7.55
C VAL A 106 4.31 11.15 -7.23
N CYS A 107 3.12 10.75 -7.64
CA CYS A 107 1.89 11.48 -7.41
C CYS A 107 1.46 11.37 -5.95
N ARG A 108 1.32 12.51 -5.28
CA ARG A 108 0.76 12.59 -3.92
C ARG A 108 -0.75 12.42 -3.86
N CYS A 109 -1.39 12.14 -5.00
CA CYS A 109 -2.82 12.00 -5.11
C CYS A 109 -3.37 10.72 -4.48
N SER A 110 -2.49 9.81 -4.09
CA SER A 110 -2.82 8.56 -3.44
C SER A 110 -2.50 8.56 -1.93
N ASP A 111 -1.94 9.65 -1.40
CA ASP A 111 -1.73 9.86 0.04
C ASP A 111 -3.11 9.85 0.73
N CYS A 112 -3.47 8.69 1.28
CA CYS A 112 -4.64 8.55 2.15
C CYS A 112 -4.21 8.90 3.57
N ASP A 113 -4.87 9.89 4.16
CA ASP A 113 -4.65 10.31 5.54
C ASP A 113 -4.74 9.10 6.49
N ARG A 114 -3.97 9.13 7.60
CA ARG A 114 -3.87 8.06 8.62
C ARG A 114 -5.21 7.56 9.18
N ALA A 115 -6.31 8.24 8.94
CA ALA A 115 -7.63 7.81 9.38
C ALA A 115 -8.35 6.90 8.37
N GLY A 116 -7.93 6.84 7.10
CA GLY A 116 -8.71 6.17 6.04
C GLY A 116 -10.09 6.80 5.79
N VAL A 117 -10.45 7.84 6.55
CA VAL A 117 -11.69 8.60 6.44
C VAL A 117 -11.61 9.46 5.18
N ARG A 118 -12.72 9.50 4.44
CA ARG A 118 -12.89 10.31 3.22
C ARG A 118 -12.23 11.69 3.36
N ARG A 119 -11.37 11.98 2.37
CA ARG A 119 -10.58 13.19 2.07
C ARG A 119 -11.34 14.52 1.98
N ARG A 120 -12.55 14.64 2.54
CA ARG A 120 -13.25 15.92 2.58
C ARG A 120 -12.61 16.89 3.58
N MET A 121 -11.85 16.40 4.56
CA MET A 121 -11.24 17.23 5.60
C MET A 121 -9.80 17.69 5.29
N SER A 122 -9.02 16.94 4.50
CA SER A 122 -7.62 17.33 4.19
C SER A 122 -7.45 18.32 3.05
N GLY A 123 -8.54 18.72 2.37
CA GLY A 123 -8.53 19.75 1.32
C GLY A 123 -7.77 19.40 0.04
N ARG A 124 -7.01 18.29 0.00
CA ARG A 124 -6.31 17.84 -1.21
C ARG A 124 -7.29 17.21 -2.19
N ARG A 125 -7.50 17.88 -3.33
CA ARG A 125 -8.29 17.37 -4.45
C ARG A 125 -7.65 16.09 -4.97
N LEU A 126 -8.49 15.08 -5.25
CA LEU A 126 -8.08 13.90 -6.02
C LEU A 126 -7.45 14.35 -7.34
N CYS A 127 -6.40 13.65 -7.78
CA CYS A 127 -5.86 13.89 -9.10
C CYS A 127 -6.96 13.64 -10.14
N ARG A 128 -7.09 14.57 -11.08
CA ARG A 128 -8.06 14.47 -12.18
C ARG A 128 -7.62 13.52 -13.28
N ARG A 129 -6.34 13.13 -13.28
CA ARG A 129 -5.77 12.16 -14.20
C ARG A 129 -6.27 10.75 -13.90
N ASP A 130 -6.27 9.92 -14.92
CA ASP A 130 -6.57 8.50 -14.79
C ASP A 130 -5.36 7.75 -14.20
N THR A 131 -5.60 6.62 -13.55
CA THR A 131 -4.55 5.84 -12.87
C THR A 131 -3.37 5.56 -13.80
N GLU A 132 -3.66 5.11 -15.02
CA GLU A 132 -2.69 4.72 -16.05
C GLU A 132 -1.81 5.88 -16.53
N SER A 133 -2.31 7.11 -16.45
CA SER A 133 -1.58 8.31 -16.89
C SER A 133 -0.57 8.84 -15.85
N HIS A 134 -0.37 8.12 -14.74
CA HIS A 134 0.64 8.47 -13.74
C HIS A 134 1.99 7.86 -14.10
N PRO A 135 3.10 8.61 -13.95
CA PRO A 135 4.42 8.13 -14.35
C PRO A 135 4.90 6.95 -13.48
N GLU A 136 4.48 6.86 -12.22
CA GLU A 136 4.75 5.69 -11.36
C GLU A 136 4.02 4.42 -11.81
N TYR A 137 2.83 4.55 -12.42
CA TYR A 137 2.11 3.42 -13.04
C TYR A 137 2.92 2.92 -14.22
N ALA A 138 3.31 3.83 -15.11
CA ALA A 138 4.11 3.51 -16.29
C ALA A 138 5.46 2.88 -15.90
N LEU A 139 6.09 3.36 -14.82
CA LEU A 139 7.33 2.78 -14.28
C LEU A 139 7.15 1.32 -13.88
N LEU A 140 6.14 1.02 -13.04
CA LEU A 140 5.89 -0.35 -12.60
C LEU A 140 5.50 -1.26 -13.77
N LEU A 141 4.69 -0.75 -14.71
CA LEU A 141 4.30 -1.48 -15.92
C LEU A 141 5.53 -1.85 -16.76
N ASN A 142 6.39 -0.88 -17.08
CA ASN A 142 7.61 -1.12 -17.86
C ASN A 142 8.56 -2.12 -17.20
N MET A 143 8.68 -2.07 -15.87
CA MET A 143 9.51 -3.04 -15.15
C MET A 143 8.88 -4.43 -15.16
N SER A 144 7.56 -4.51 -15.07
CA SER A 144 6.83 -5.77 -15.15
C SER A 144 6.92 -6.40 -16.54
N ASP A 145 6.69 -5.63 -17.62
CA ASP A 145 6.84 -6.09 -19.01
C ASP A 145 8.24 -6.68 -19.25
N ARG A 146 9.24 -6.09 -18.61
CA ARG A 146 10.62 -6.56 -18.68
C ARG A 146 10.92 -7.79 -17.86
N PHE A 147 10.29 -7.93 -16.69
CA PHE A 147 10.31 -9.19 -15.97
C PHE A 147 9.75 -10.31 -16.86
N GLU A 148 8.65 -10.08 -17.57
CA GLU A 148 8.09 -11.08 -18.50
C GLU A 148 9.02 -11.40 -19.65
N ALA A 149 9.63 -10.38 -20.27
CA ALA A 149 10.62 -10.60 -21.33
C ALA A 149 11.82 -11.42 -20.85
N ASP A 150 12.27 -11.22 -19.61
CA ASP A 150 13.38 -11.97 -19.00
C ASP A 150 12.96 -13.38 -18.51
N CYS A 151 11.65 -13.65 -18.37
CA CYS A 151 11.09 -14.87 -17.79
C CYS A 151 10.02 -15.51 -18.68
N ALA A 152 10.14 -15.38 -20.01
CA ALA A 152 9.12 -15.77 -20.99
C ALA A 152 8.62 -17.23 -20.85
N ASP A 153 9.45 -18.13 -20.33
CA ASP A 153 9.12 -19.55 -20.13
C ASP A 153 8.26 -19.82 -18.87
N ARG A 154 8.07 -18.83 -17.98
CA ARG A 154 7.49 -19.02 -16.63
C ARG A 154 6.25 -18.17 -16.35
N VAL A 155 5.94 -17.18 -17.17
CA VAL A 155 4.87 -16.23 -16.86
C VAL A 155 3.60 -16.56 -17.63
N SER A 156 2.54 -16.98 -16.91
CA SER A 156 1.18 -17.11 -17.45
C SER A 156 0.27 -15.92 -17.12
N GLU A 157 0.67 -15.02 -16.21
CA GLU A 157 -0.10 -13.82 -15.87
C GLU A 157 0.59 -12.56 -16.38
N GLY A 158 -0.07 -11.88 -17.33
CA GLY A 158 0.43 -10.66 -17.98
C GLY A 158 0.80 -9.53 -17.01
N ALA A 159 1.83 -8.75 -17.33
CA ALA A 159 2.38 -7.65 -16.54
C ALA A 159 1.31 -6.64 -16.11
N GLY A 160 0.34 -6.39 -17.00
CA GLY A 160 -0.80 -5.52 -16.74
C GLY A 160 -1.68 -5.97 -15.56
N ALA A 161 -1.80 -7.27 -15.29
CA ALA A 161 -2.60 -7.79 -14.18
C ALA A 161 -1.99 -7.37 -12.84
N LEU A 162 -0.67 -7.55 -12.66
CA LEU A 162 0.02 -7.16 -11.44
C LEU A 162 -0.17 -5.67 -11.10
N VAL A 163 0.05 -4.79 -12.09
CA VAL A 163 -0.03 -3.34 -11.86
C VAL A 163 -1.45 -2.91 -11.53
N SER A 164 -2.43 -3.49 -12.22
CA SER A 164 -3.85 -3.28 -11.95
C SER A 164 -4.23 -3.72 -10.54
N ASP A 165 -3.80 -4.93 -10.14
CA ASP A 165 -4.04 -5.49 -8.82
C ASP A 165 -3.37 -4.65 -7.71
N ALA A 166 -2.16 -4.13 -7.96
CA ALA A 166 -1.49 -3.22 -7.05
C ALA A 166 -2.27 -1.91 -6.87
N CYS A 167 -2.82 -1.36 -7.95
CA CYS A 167 -3.67 -0.16 -7.92
C CYS A 167 -5.02 -0.41 -7.21
N CYS A 168 -5.56 -1.62 -7.35
CA CYS A 168 -6.80 -2.08 -6.70
C CYS A 168 -6.59 -2.61 -5.27
N ARG A 169 -5.33 -2.69 -4.81
CA ARG A 169 -4.94 -3.17 -3.46
C ARG A 169 -5.17 -4.65 -3.24
N GLU A 170 -5.27 -5.40 -4.33
CA GLU A 170 -5.32 -6.86 -4.33
C GLU A 170 -3.91 -7.44 -4.22
N LYS A 171 -2.90 -6.70 -4.71
CA LYS A 171 -1.48 -6.99 -4.51
C LYS A 171 -0.75 -5.76 -3.95
N THR A 172 0.46 -5.91 -3.46
CA THR A 172 1.33 -4.81 -3.04
C THR A 172 2.65 -4.90 -3.79
N ALA A 173 3.08 -3.80 -4.42
CA ALA A 173 4.39 -3.67 -5.03
C ALA A 173 5.30 -2.74 -4.21
N TYR A 174 6.59 -3.07 -4.19
CA TYR A 174 7.65 -2.27 -3.57
C TYR A 174 8.76 -2.06 -4.60
N PHE A 175 9.10 -0.80 -4.89
CA PHE A 175 10.29 -0.46 -5.64
C PHE A 175 11.52 -0.70 -4.79
N ILE A 176 12.53 -1.35 -5.37
CA ILE A 176 13.87 -1.47 -4.80
C ILE A 176 14.65 -0.24 -5.24
N ILE A 177 15.07 0.56 -4.27
CA ILE A 177 15.77 1.82 -4.49
C ILE A 177 17.24 1.61 -4.17
N GLY A 178 18.08 1.76 -5.18
CA GLY A 178 19.53 1.69 -5.10
C GLY A 178 20.17 3.08 -4.96
N PRO A 179 21.49 3.16 -5.23
CA PRO A 179 22.25 4.40 -5.15
C PRO A 179 21.63 5.53 -5.99
N GLY A 180 21.68 6.75 -5.47
CA GLY A 180 21.15 7.93 -6.14
C GLY A 180 19.63 7.97 -6.26
N SER A 181 18.88 7.18 -5.47
CA SER A 181 17.42 7.03 -5.62
C SER A 181 17.00 6.36 -6.93
N THR A 182 17.86 5.54 -7.51
CA THR A 182 17.56 4.76 -8.72
C THR A 182 16.65 3.60 -8.39
N THR A 183 15.51 3.50 -9.07
CA THR A 183 14.66 2.31 -9.04
C THR A 183 15.34 1.21 -9.85
N ILE A 184 15.87 0.22 -9.16
CA ILE A 184 16.69 -0.86 -9.74
C ILE A 184 15.93 -2.18 -9.84
N GLY A 185 14.73 -2.25 -9.28
CA GLY A 185 13.93 -3.47 -9.23
C GLY A 185 12.59 -3.25 -8.54
N TYR A 186 11.80 -4.31 -8.44
CA TYR A 186 10.61 -4.33 -7.61
C TYR A 186 10.38 -5.69 -6.95
N VAL A 187 9.59 -5.69 -5.87
CA VAL A 187 9.05 -6.89 -5.22
C VAL A 187 7.53 -6.76 -5.21
N ALA A 188 6.84 -7.75 -5.76
CA ALA A 188 5.40 -7.89 -5.66
C ALA A 188 5.03 -8.96 -4.63
N ALA A 189 4.08 -8.65 -3.75
CA ALA A 189 3.62 -9.56 -2.71
C ALA A 189 2.15 -9.35 -2.36
N GLU A 190 1.52 -10.42 -1.89
CA GLU A 190 0.26 -10.38 -1.17
C GLU A 190 0.53 -10.40 0.33
N VAL A 191 0.03 -9.39 1.04
CA VAL A 191 0.10 -9.34 2.50
C VAL A 191 -1.29 -9.53 3.11
N ALA A 192 -1.36 -9.76 4.43
CA ALA A 192 -2.64 -9.92 5.13
C ALA A 192 -3.65 -8.79 4.84
N ALA A 193 -3.17 -7.56 4.64
CA ALA A 193 -4.03 -6.43 4.26
C ALA A 193 -4.67 -6.58 2.87
N ASN A 194 -3.97 -7.20 1.91
CA ASN A 194 -4.49 -7.47 0.57
C ASN A 194 -5.59 -8.55 0.60
N ARG A 195 -5.37 -9.63 1.34
CA ARG A 195 -6.35 -10.72 1.50
C ARG A 195 -7.69 -10.24 2.07
N ARG A 196 -7.67 -9.27 2.99
CA ARG A 196 -8.90 -8.63 3.51
C ARG A 196 -9.67 -7.88 2.44
N VAL A 197 -8.97 -7.21 1.51
CA VAL A 197 -9.61 -6.50 0.38
C VAL A 197 -10.24 -7.51 -0.58
N GLN A 198 -9.54 -8.58 -0.92
CA GLN A 198 -10.07 -9.66 -1.76
C GLN A 198 -11.29 -10.34 -1.12
N ALA A 199 -11.22 -10.65 0.19
CA ALA A 199 -12.33 -11.25 0.93
C ALA A 199 -13.58 -10.35 0.98
N GLN A 200 -13.40 -9.03 1.10
CA GLN A 200 -14.52 -8.09 1.03
C GLN A 200 -15.14 -8.03 -0.37
N LYS A 201 -14.32 -8.09 -1.42
CA LYS A 201 -14.80 -8.11 -2.81
C LYS A 201 -15.58 -9.39 -3.10
N SER A 202 -15.09 -10.54 -2.64
CA SER A 202 -15.78 -11.82 -2.82
C SER A 202 -17.07 -11.89 -1.98
N SER A 203 -17.08 -11.38 -0.76
CA SER A 203 -18.30 -11.38 0.07
C SER A 203 -19.42 -10.52 -0.51
N MET A 204 -19.10 -9.42 -1.23
CA MET A 204 -20.11 -8.59 -1.89
C MET A 204 -20.74 -9.26 -3.12
N LEU A 205 -20.04 -10.22 -3.73
CA LEU A 205 -20.52 -10.95 -4.91
C LEU A 205 -21.25 -12.23 -4.53
N SER A 206 -20.94 -12.81 -3.37
CA SER A 206 -21.51 -14.05 -2.87
C SER A 206 -22.70 -13.81 -1.93
N ASP A 207 -23.81 -13.26 -2.44
CA ASP A 207 -25.09 -13.15 -1.70
C ASP A 207 -25.88 -14.49 -1.73
N ALA A 208 -25.22 -15.60 -2.07
CA ALA A 208 -25.80 -16.94 -2.16
C ALA A 208 -25.00 -17.95 -1.32
N GLY A 209 -25.17 -17.88 0.01
CA GLY A 209 -25.25 -19.06 0.88
C GLY A 209 -24.07 -20.03 1.02
N SER A 210 -22.81 -19.65 0.75
CA SER A 210 -21.66 -20.54 1.05
C SER A 210 -20.96 -20.12 2.33
N VAL A 211 -21.43 -20.65 3.46
CA VAL A 211 -20.79 -20.60 4.78
C VAL A 211 -19.92 -21.85 4.91
N LEU A 212 -18.74 -21.82 4.30
CA LEU A 212 -17.58 -22.64 4.67
C LEU A 212 -16.40 -21.68 4.63
N GLY A 213 -16.08 -20.95 5.69
CA GLY A 213 -15.64 -21.54 6.95
C GLY A 213 -14.20 -22.04 6.81
N SER A 214 -13.29 -21.26 6.21
CA SER A 214 -11.87 -21.49 6.48
C SER A 214 -11.51 -20.78 7.78
N GLU A 215 -11.33 -21.59 8.82
CA GLU A 215 -10.67 -21.22 10.08
C GLU A 215 -9.18 -20.92 9.83
N ASP A 216 -8.86 -20.05 8.88
CA ASP A 216 -7.53 -19.47 8.76
C ASP A 216 -7.41 -18.43 9.86
N THR A 217 -6.97 -18.87 11.03
CA THR A 217 -6.28 -18.04 12.02
C THR A 217 -5.37 -17.09 11.27
N ALA A 218 -5.79 -15.82 11.16
CA ALA A 218 -5.18 -14.72 10.42
C ALA A 218 -3.77 -15.02 9.92
N ASP A 219 -3.66 -15.79 8.82
CA ASP A 219 -2.36 -16.16 8.29
C ASP A 219 -1.68 -14.86 7.88
N ASN A 220 -0.70 -14.43 8.67
CA ASN A 220 0.03 -13.20 8.45
C ASN A 220 1.26 -13.44 7.56
N THR A 221 1.42 -14.67 7.05
CA THR A 221 2.52 -15.05 6.16
C THR A 221 2.38 -14.32 4.83
N PRO A 222 3.34 -13.46 4.44
CA PRO A 222 3.33 -12.81 3.15
C PRO A 222 3.56 -13.84 2.04
N THR A 223 2.89 -13.67 0.92
CA THR A 223 3.14 -14.43 -0.31
C THR A 223 3.87 -13.53 -1.28
N VAL A 224 5.15 -13.81 -1.57
CA VAL A 224 5.90 -13.08 -2.59
C VAL A 224 5.60 -13.70 -3.95
N LEU A 225 5.15 -12.86 -4.88
CA LEU A 225 4.73 -13.26 -6.21
C LEU A 225 5.84 -13.06 -7.23
N GLN A 226 6.53 -11.92 -7.17
CA GLN A 226 7.59 -11.59 -8.12
C GLN A 226 8.70 -10.81 -7.42
N VAL A 227 9.94 -11.10 -7.82
CA VAL A 227 11.12 -10.31 -7.46
C VAL A 227 11.90 -10.05 -8.74
N TYR A 228 11.98 -8.78 -9.12
CA TYR A 228 12.73 -8.38 -10.29
C TYR A 228 13.83 -7.40 -9.91
N VAL A 229 15.02 -7.64 -10.45
CA VAL A 229 16.14 -6.69 -10.42
C VAL A 229 16.67 -6.55 -11.84
N GLU A 230 16.87 -5.31 -12.22
CA GLU A 230 17.47 -4.89 -13.48
C GLU A 230 18.81 -5.61 -13.74
N PRO A 231 19.05 -6.16 -14.94
CA PRO A 231 20.25 -6.95 -15.24
C PRO A 231 21.57 -6.31 -14.82
N GLU A 232 21.72 -5.00 -15.01
CA GLU A 232 22.93 -4.24 -14.68
C GLU A 232 23.22 -4.15 -13.17
N PHE A 233 22.20 -4.40 -12.36
CA PHE A 233 22.23 -4.31 -10.90
C PHE A 233 22.16 -5.68 -10.22
N ARG A 234 22.09 -6.79 -10.99
CA ARG A 234 22.11 -8.15 -10.45
C ARG A 234 23.47 -8.51 -9.83
N GLY A 235 23.48 -9.48 -8.92
CA GLY A 235 24.69 -9.96 -8.26
C GLY A 235 25.26 -9.03 -7.17
N ARG A 236 24.68 -7.84 -6.96
CA ARG A 236 25.15 -6.85 -5.97
C ARG A 236 24.46 -6.93 -4.61
N GLY A 237 23.59 -7.92 -4.40
CA GLY A 237 22.88 -8.10 -3.13
C GLY A 237 21.60 -7.28 -2.97
N TYR A 238 21.20 -6.44 -3.93
CA TYR A 238 20.00 -5.59 -3.81
C TYR A 238 18.70 -6.35 -3.55
N ALA A 239 18.48 -7.48 -4.22
CA ALA A 239 17.31 -8.34 -3.95
C ALA A 239 17.31 -8.89 -2.52
N ARG A 240 18.49 -9.30 -2.02
CA ARG A 240 18.65 -9.81 -0.65
C ARG A 240 18.32 -8.73 0.37
N GLU A 241 18.89 -7.55 0.20
CA GLU A 241 18.67 -6.42 1.11
C GLU A 241 17.20 -5.98 1.10
N ALA A 242 16.58 -5.88 -0.07
CA ALA A 242 15.16 -5.56 -0.20
C ALA A 242 14.26 -6.60 0.50
N LEU A 243 14.50 -7.88 0.26
CA LEU A 243 13.77 -8.97 0.93
C LEU A 243 14.03 -8.99 2.43
N SER A 244 15.25 -8.71 2.88
CA SER A 244 15.57 -8.56 4.31
C SER A 244 14.72 -7.48 4.97
N LEU A 245 14.59 -6.31 4.34
CA LEU A 245 13.77 -5.20 4.83
C LEU A 245 12.28 -5.55 4.87
N LEU A 246 11.77 -6.22 3.83
CA LEU A 246 10.36 -6.57 3.71
C LEU A 246 9.96 -7.75 4.61
N LEU A 247 10.87 -8.69 4.86
CA LEU A 247 10.62 -9.92 5.62
C LEU A 247 11.23 -9.89 7.03
N ARG A 248 11.66 -8.73 7.51
CA ARG A 248 12.31 -8.58 8.84
C ARG A 248 11.41 -9.04 9.99
N ASP A 249 10.12 -8.76 9.88
CA ASP A 249 9.11 -9.02 10.92
C ASP A 249 8.36 -10.35 10.66
N HIS A 250 8.88 -11.18 9.75
CA HIS A 250 8.25 -12.41 9.30
C HIS A 250 9.16 -13.63 9.50
N ASN A 251 8.61 -14.64 10.17
CA ASN A 251 9.26 -15.94 10.37
C ASN A 251 8.89 -16.96 9.31
N SER A 252 7.86 -16.68 8.50
CA SER A 252 7.43 -17.50 7.38
C SER A 252 7.21 -16.63 6.15
N VAL A 253 7.41 -17.21 4.97
CA VAL A 253 7.10 -16.58 3.69
C VAL A 253 6.67 -17.64 2.70
N LYS A 254 5.65 -17.34 1.89
CA LYS A 254 5.24 -18.17 0.75
C LYS A 254 5.81 -17.56 -0.52
N PHE A 255 6.21 -18.40 -1.46
CA PHE A 255 6.72 -17.96 -2.76
C PHE A 255 6.02 -18.74 -3.85
N ASP A 256 5.48 -18.01 -4.83
CA ASP A 256 4.97 -18.60 -6.06
C ASP A 256 6.14 -18.91 -7.00
N GLU A 257 6.31 -20.19 -7.33
CA GLU A 257 7.30 -20.72 -8.27
C GLU A 257 8.72 -20.12 -8.15
N PRO A 258 9.36 -20.18 -6.97
CA PRO A 258 10.63 -19.50 -6.74
C PRO A 258 11.74 -20.09 -7.62
N THR A 259 12.54 -19.21 -8.25
CA THR A 259 13.73 -19.66 -8.97
C THR A 259 14.81 -20.16 -7.98
N PRO A 260 15.75 -21.01 -8.42
CA PRO A 260 16.87 -21.44 -7.58
C PRO A 260 17.71 -20.28 -7.02
N GLU A 261 17.78 -19.15 -7.74
CA GLU A 261 18.45 -17.93 -7.29
C GLU A 261 17.70 -17.29 -6.11
N VAL A 262 16.37 -17.20 -6.21
CA VAL A 262 15.52 -16.68 -5.13
C VAL A 262 15.64 -17.55 -3.88
N LEU A 263 15.59 -18.88 -4.04
CA LEU A 263 15.78 -19.81 -2.92
C LEU A 263 17.14 -19.61 -2.24
N ARG A 264 18.22 -19.45 -3.02
CA ARG A 264 19.56 -19.14 -2.48
C ARG A 264 19.60 -17.81 -1.73
N VAL A 265 18.87 -16.79 -2.20
CA VAL A 265 18.76 -15.50 -1.50
C VAL A 265 18.03 -15.68 -0.17
N LEU A 266 16.90 -16.39 -0.15
CA LEU A 266 16.11 -16.64 1.06
C LEU A 266 16.88 -17.49 2.08
N GLN A 267 17.63 -18.50 1.64
CA GLN A 267 18.52 -19.29 2.49
C GLN A 267 19.56 -18.42 3.19
N ARG A 268 20.16 -17.45 2.48
CA ARG A 268 21.10 -16.47 3.08
C ARG A 268 20.43 -15.53 4.07
N LEU A 269 19.10 -15.38 4.01
CA LEU A 269 18.31 -14.63 5.00
C LEU A 269 17.85 -15.51 6.17
N GLY A 270 18.31 -16.78 6.23
CA GLY A 270 17.98 -17.72 7.29
C GLY A 270 16.68 -18.49 7.08
N PHE A 271 16.05 -18.38 5.91
CA PHE A 271 14.86 -19.18 5.60
C PHE A 271 15.25 -20.57 5.07
N SER A 272 14.62 -21.61 5.61
CA SER A 272 14.67 -22.97 5.07
C SER A 272 13.32 -23.35 4.47
N GLN A 273 13.33 -24.15 3.42
CA GLN A 273 12.10 -24.70 2.84
C GLN A 273 11.42 -25.63 3.85
N ASP A 274 10.14 -25.41 4.10
CA ASP A 274 9.31 -26.20 5.01
C ASP A 274 8.44 -27.19 4.21
N CYS A 275 7.54 -26.67 3.37
CA CYS A 275 6.68 -27.47 2.53
C CYS A 275 6.49 -26.87 1.13
N SER A 276 6.15 -27.73 0.18
CA SER A 276 5.74 -27.36 -1.18
C SER A 276 4.33 -27.87 -1.40
N LYS A 277 3.44 -27.01 -1.87
CA LYS A 277 2.05 -27.35 -2.20
C LYS A 277 1.71 -26.84 -3.60
N GLU A 278 0.73 -27.44 -4.23
CA GLU A 278 0.17 -26.92 -5.47
C GLU A 278 -0.72 -25.70 -5.14
N GLY A 279 -0.50 -24.60 -5.85
CA GLY A 279 -1.23 -23.35 -5.74
C GLY A 279 -2.52 -23.36 -6.57
N ILE A 280 -3.20 -22.21 -6.60
CA ILE A 280 -4.53 -22.06 -7.22
C ILE A 280 -4.52 -22.34 -8.72
N ASP A 281 -3.38 -22.08 -9.40
CA ASP A 281 -3.22 -22.24 -10.85
C ASP A 281 -2.33 -23.45 -11.22
N GLY A 282 -2.20 -24.44 -10.34
CA GLY A 282 -1.28 -25.57 -10.53
C GLY A 282 0.20 -25.22 -10.35
N ARG A 283 0.52 -23.96 -10.03
CA ARG A 283 1.89 -23.50 -9.77
C ARG A 283 2.39 -23.98 -8.43
N GLN A 284 3.71 -24.21 -8.33
CA GLN A 284 4.32 -24.65 -7.10
C GLN A 284 4.39 -23.50 -6.09
N MET A 285 3.66 -23.61 -4.98
CA MET A 285 3.75 -22.70 -3.85
C MET A 285 4.70 -23.28 -2.80
N VAL A 286 5.82 -22.60 -2.58
CA VAL A 286 6.83 -23.03 -1.60
C VAL A 286 6.70 -22.19 -0.34
N THR A 287 6.53 -22.84 0.81
CA THR A 287 6.57 -22.18 2.12
C THR A 287 7.98 -22.32 2.69
N LEU A 288 8.56 -21.20 3.11
CA LEU A 288 9.85 -21.15 3.78
C LEU A 288 9.68 -20.55 5.19
N VAL A 289 10.45 -21.06 6.15
CA VAL A 289 10.40 -20.65 7.55
C VAL A 289 11.81 -20.32 8.06
N LYS A 290 11.90 -19.33 8.94
CA LYS A 290 13.10 -19.10 9.76
C LYS A 290 13.00 -19.95 11.02
N PRO A 291 14.07 -20.65 11.42
CA PRO A 291 14.10 -21.26 12.73
C PRO A 291 13.97 -20.15 13.80
N PRO A 292 13.28 -20.42 14.92
CA PRO A 292 13.26 -19.49 16.03
C PRO A 292 14.71 -19.22 16.48
N PRO A 293 15.03 -17.98 16.93
CA PRO A 293 16.36 -17.70 17.45
C PRO A 293 16.66 -18.69 18.58
N SER A 294 17.72 -19.49 18.44
CA SER A 294 18.14 -20.44 19.47
C SER A 294 18.46 -19.65 20.74
N LEU A 295 17.87 -20.07 21.88
CA LEU A 295 18.08 -19.42 23.18
C LEU A 295 19.57 -19.35 23.59
N ASP A 296 20.41 -20.22 23.00
CA ASP A 296 21.86 -20.30 23.26
C ASP A 296 22.67 -19.11 22.68
N ALA A 297 22.05 -18.21 21.90
CA ALA A 297 22.72 -17.06 21.29
C ALA A 297 22.62 -15.75 22.12
N ILE A 298 22.08 -15.81 23.34
CA ILE A 298 21.86 -14.64 24.22
C ILE A 298 22.86 -14.59 25.40
N CYS A 299 23.87 -15.46 25.43
CA CYS A 299 24.92 -15.45 26.46
C CYS A 299 26.09 -14.54 26.11
#